data_AF-A0A8J8MTA7-F1
#
_entry.id   AF-A0A8J8MTA7-F1
#
_cell.length_a   1.000
_cell.length_b   1.000
_cell.length_c   1.000
_cell.angle_alpha   90.00
_cell.angle_beta   90.00
_cell.angle_gamma   90.00
#
_symmetry.space_group_name_H-M   'P 1'
#
loop_
_entity.id
_entity.type
_entity.pdbx_description
1 polymer ?
#
loop_
_entity_poly.entity_id
_entity_poly.type
_entity_poly.pdbx_seq_one_letter_code
_entity_poly.pdbx_strand_id
1 'polypeptide(L)'
;MDITASLAAQSYARARPATQPQEGGIGALVGDFARTLAQGEQTATAVMTGGAEPQALVQALSASELAVETVVTVRDKVVEAYQDILRMQV
;
A
#
# COMPACT_ATOMS: atom_id res chain seq x y z
N MET A 1 -17.06 -40.43 -14.84
CA MET A 1 -16.10 -39.30 -14.99
C MET A 1 -16.63 -38.00 -14.36
N ASP A 2 -17.89 -37.99 -13.91
CA ASP A 2 -18.62 -36.81 -13.43
C ASP A 2 -18.28 -36.40 -11.99
N ILE A 3 -17.89 -37.37 -11.16
CA ILE A 3 -17.53 -37.14 -9.76
C ILE A 3 -16.28 -36.24 -9.67
N THR A 4 -15.28 -36.50 -10.51
CA THR A 4 -14.06 -35.69 -10.62
C THR A 4 -14.32 -34.29 -11.16
N ALA A 5 -15.25 -34.13 -12.09
CA ALA A 5 -15.64 -32.82 -12.63
C ALA A 5 -16.37 -31.96 -11.57
N SER A 6 -17.23 -32.59 -10.76
CA SER A 6 -17.92 -31.92 -9.66
C SER A 6 -16.94 -31.49 -8.55
N LEU A 7 -15.98 -32.34 -8.18
CA LEU A 7 -14.94 -31.96 -7.20
C LEU A 7 -14.07 -30.80 -7.71
N ALA A 8 -13.72 -30.78 -9.00
CA ALA A 8 -12.95 -29.69 -9.60
C ALA A 8 -13.75 -28.37 -9.65
N ALA A 9 -15.05 -28.44 -9.95
CA ALA A 9 -15.92 -27.27 -9.91
C ALA A 9 -16.09 -26.72 -8.48
N GLN A 10 -16.19 -27.61 -7.49
CA GLN A 10 -16.31 -27.24 -6.07
C GLN A 10 -15.02 -26.63 -5.52
N SER A 11 -13.85 -27.19 -5.86
CA SER A 11 -12.56 -26.62 -5.45
C SER A 11 -12.31 -25.25 -6.08
N TYR A 12 -12.66 -25.08 -7.36
CA TYR A 12 -12.60 -23.79 -8.05
C TYR A 12 -13.54 -22.76 -7.42
N ALA A 13 -14.80 -23.14 -7.15
CA ALA A 13 -15.76 -22.25 -6.49
C ALA A 13 -15.29 -21.80 -5.10
N ARG A 14 -14.59 -22.66 -4.36
CA ARG A 14 -14.03 -22.37 -3.03
C ARG A 14 -12.77 -21.49 -3.09
N ALA A 15 -12.04 -21.51 -4.20
CA ALA A 15 -10.83 -20.71 -4.42
C ALA A 15 -11.10 -19.31 -4.99
N ARG A 16 -12.23 -19.09 -5.70
CA ARG A 16 -12.62 -17.77 -6.23
C ARG A 16 -12.72 -16.63 -5.19
N PRO A 17 -13.22 -16.81 -3.96
CA PRO A 17 -13.26 -15.71 -2.99
C PRO A 17 -11.88 -15.27 -2.51
N ALA A 18 -10.83 -16.10 -2.65
CA ALA A 18 -9.45 -15.73 -2.32
C ALA A 18 -8.75 -14.92 -3.43
N THR A 19 -9.33 -14.87 -4.63
CA THR A 19 -8.82 -14.09 -5.77
C THR A 19 -9.72 -12.89 -6.11
N GLN A 20 -10.81 -12.70 -5.37
CA GLN A 20 -11.60 -11.48 -5.48
C GLN A 20 -10.78 -10.32 -4.91
N PRO A 21 -10.68 -9.18 -5.62
CA PRO A 21 -10.08 -7.98 -5.08
C PRO A 21 -10.82 -7.62 -3.80
N GLN A 22 -10.16 -7.72 -2.65
CA GLN A 22 -10.73 -7.22 -1.41
C GLN A 22 -11.01 -5.72 -1.57
N GLU A 23 -12.24 -5.30 -1.26
CA GLU A 23 -12.57 -3.88 -1.13
C GLU A 23 -11.70 -3.31 0.00
N GLY A 24 -10.64 -2.60 -0.37
CA GLY A 24 -9.49 -2.28 0.50
C GLY A 24 -8.12 -2.63 -0.10
N GLY A 25 -8.07 -3.17 -1.32
CA GLY A 25 -6.83 -3.41 -2.05
C GLY A 25 -6.02 -2.15 -2.31
N ILE A 26 -4.78 -2.34 -2.79
CA ILE A 26 -3.76 -1.30 -3.00
C ILE A 26 -4.30 -0.04 -3.70
N GLY A 27 -5.27 -0.16 -4.60
CA GLY A 27 -5.91 1.00 -5.25
C GLY A 27 -6.66 1.94 -4.29
N ALA A 28 -7.33 1.40 -3.27
CA ALA A 28 -7.95 2.21 -2.22
C ALA A 28 -6.89 2.89 -1.35
N LEU A 29 -5.81 2.17 -1.02
CA LEU A 29 -4.66 2.73 -0.28
C LEU A 29 -3.94 3.84 -1.05
N VAL A 30 -3.78 3.69 -2.37
CA VAL A 30 -3.22 4.73 -3.25
C VAL A 30 -4.13 5.95 -3.31
N GLY A 31 -5.46 5.73 -3.40
CA GLY A 31 -6.44 6.82 -3.38
C GLY A 31 -6.48 7.57 -2.04
N ASP A 32 -6.37 6.85 -0.92
CA ASP A 32 -6.28 7.45 0.42
C ASP A 32 -4.95 8.21 0.60
N PHE A 33 -3.82 7.63 0.16
CA PHE A 33 -2.52 8.28 0.18
C PHE A 33 -2.51 9.58 -0.63
N ALA A 34 -3.08 9.58 -1.84
CA ALA A 34 -3.20 10.79 -2.67
C ALA A 34 -4.03 11.88 -1.98
N ARG A 35 -5.10 11.49 -1.27
CA ARG A 35 -5.92 12.42 -0.48
C ARG A 35 -5.13 13.01 0.69
N THR A 36 -4.39 12.20 1.44
CA THR A 36 -3.55 12.65 2.54
C THR A 36 -2.44 13.59 2.06
N LEU A 37 -1.81 13.27 0.92
CA LEU A 37 -0.77 14.11 0.32
C LEU A 37 -1.31 15.49 -0.08
N ALA A 38 -2.46 15.54 -0.76
CA ALA A 38 -3.10 16.80 -1.15
C ALA A 38 -3.49 17.68 0.06
N GLN A 39 -3.94 17.06 1.16
CA GLN A 39 -4.20 17.77 2.42
C GLN A 39 -2.90 18.33 3.05
N GLY A 40 -1.82 17.56 3.00
CA GLY A 40 -0.50 18.00 3.44
C GLY A 40 0.01 19.21 2.64
N GLU A 41 -0.16 19.19 1.31
CA GLU A 41 0.24 20.29 0.43
C GLU A 41 -0.54 21.59 0.70
N GLN A 42 -1.85 21.51 0.93
CA GLN A 42 -2.65 22.68 1.34
C GLN A 42 -2.18 23.25 2.67
N THR A 43 -1.89 22.39 3.64
CA THR A 43 -1.40 22.81 4.97
C THR A 43 -0.01 23.45 4.86
N ALA A 44 0.89 22.85 4.09
CA ALA A 44 2.23 23.40 3.83
C ALA A 44 2.16 24.76 3.13
N THR A 45 1.26 24.92 2.17
CA THR A 45 1.02 26.20 1.49
C THR A 45 0.54 27.26 2.49
N ALA A 46 -0.40 26.92 3.38
CA ALA A 46 -0.88 27.83 4.43
C ALA A 46 0.23 28.24 5.42
N VAL A 47 1.13 27.30 5.76
CA VAL A 47 2.31 27.57 6.60
C VAL A 47 3.30 28.49 5.88
N MET A 48 3.60 28.24 4.60
CA MET A 48 4.51 29.06 3.79
C MET A 48 3.98 30.48 3.54
N THR A 49 2.65 30.68 3.54
CA THR A 49 2.04 32.02 3.49
C THR A 49 2.13 32.80 4.82
N GLY A 50 2.80 32.26 5.83
CA GLY A 50 3.16 32.98 7.07
C GLY A 50 2.18 32.81 8.23
N GLY A 51 1.26 31.84 8.17
CA GLY A 51 0.18 31.68 9.15
C GLY A 51 0.40 30.63 10.24
N ALA A 52 1.53 29.93 10.31
CA ALA A 52 1.69 28.79 11.22
C ALA A 52 3.00 28.79 12.01
N GLU A 53 2.87 28.44 13.29
CA GLU A 53 3.96 28.40 14.27
C GLU A 53 4.97 27.27 13.99
N PRO A 54 6.27 27.45 14.34
CA PRO A 54 7.33 26.44 14.16
C PRO A 54 7.01 25.04 14.73
N GLN A 55 6.12 24.95 15.73
CA GLN A 55 5.64 23.67 16.26
C GLN A 55 4.84 22.84 15.25
N ALA A 56 4.12 23.48 14.32
CA ALA A 56 3.39 22.79 13.25
C ALA A 56 4.35 22.10 12.27
N LEU A 57 5.53 22.69 12.02
CA LEU A 57 6.56 22.11 11.17
C LEU A 57 7.15 20.82 11.79
N VAL A 58 7.42 20.83 13.10
CA VAL A 58 7.94 19.65 13.81
C VAL A 58 6.91 18.52 13.80
N GLN A 59 5.63 18.84 13.98
CA GLN A 59 4.56 17.85 13.93
C GLN A 59 4.41 17.25 12.51
N ALA A 60 4.50 18.07 11.46
CA ALA A 60 4.51 17.59 10.08
C ALA A 60 5.74 16.73 9.73
N LEU A 61 6.92 17.06 10.27
CA LEU A 61 8.14 16.27 10.11
C LEU A 61 8.02 14.90 10.81
N SER A 62 7.46 14.85 12.03
CA SER A 62 7.24 13.58 12.73
C SER A 62 6.26 12.65 11.99
N ALA A 63 5.24 13.21 11.33
CA ALA A 63 4.32 12.43 10.50
C ALA A 63 4.99 11.90 9.22
N SER A 64 5.94 12.67 8.67
CA SER A 64 6.70 12.29 7.48
C SER A 64 7.73 11.19 7.77
N GLU A 65 8.27 11.12 8.99
CA GLU A 65 9.22 10.07 9.41
C GLU A 65 8.60 8.67 9.33
N LEU A 66 7.37 8.51 9.86
CA LEU A 66 6.62 7.25 9.79
C LEU A 66 6.34 6.81 8.34
N ALA A 67 6.08 7.77 7.46
CA ALA A 67 5.85 7.51 6.05
C ALA A 67 7.14 7.02 5.34
N VAL A 68 8.30 7.60 5.66
CA VAL A 68 9.59 7.19 5.09
C VAL A 68 9.97 5.78 5.54
N GLU A 69 9.78 5.44 6.81
CA GLU A 69 10.07 4.10 7.33
C GLU A 69 9.23 3.01 6.63
N THR A 70 7.95 3.31 6.37
CA THR A 70 7.05 2.42 5.64
C THR A 70 7.50 2.24 4.19
N VAL A 71 7.93 3.31 3.52
CA VAL A 71 8.43 3.26 2.14
C VAL A 71 9.70 2.40 2.04
N VAL A 72 10.62 2.54 3.00
CA VAL A 72 11.85 1.73 3.03
C VAL A 72 11.51 0.25 3.25
N THR A 73 10.55 -0.05 4.12
CA THR A 73 10.08 -1.42 4.36
C THR A 73 9.50 -2.04 3.09
N VAL A 74 8.69 -1.28 2.32
CA VAL A 74 8.14 -1.74 1.04
C VAL A 74 9.25 -1.95 0.00
N ARG A 75 10.22 -1.03 -0.10
CA ARG A 75 11.39 -1.20 -0.97
C ARG A 75 12.13 -2.50 -0.67
N ASP A 76 12.37 -2.79 0.59
CA ASP A 76 13.12 -3.98 1.02
C ASP A 76 12.39 -5.27 0.69
N LYS A 77 11.07 -5.29 0.87
CA LYS A 77 10.23 -6.44 0.48
C LYS A 77 10.23 -6.68 -1.03
N VAL A 78 10.23 -5.62 -1.84
CA VAL A 78 10.31 -5.73 -3.29
C VAL A 78 11.68 -6.26 -3.73
N VAL A 79 12.76 -5.77 -3.11
CA VAL A 79 14.12 -6.23 -3.40
C VAL A 79 14.31 -7.69 -2.99
N GLU A 80 13.79 -8.11 -1.84
CA GLU A 80 13.78 -9.50 -1.37
C GLU A 80 13.07 -10.41 -2.37
N ALA A 81 11.84 -10.05 -2.78
CA ALA A 81 11.06 -10.80 -3.75
C ALA A 81 11.76 -10.91 -5.11
N TYR A 82 12.43 -9.83 -5.57
CA TYR A 82 13.17 -9.85 -6.82
C TYR A 82 14.40 -10.77 -6.76
N GLN A 83 15.11 -10.74 -5.63
CA GLN A 83 16.24 -11.65 -5.39
C GLN A 83 15.79 -13.11 -5.27
N ASP A 84 14.63 -13.38 -4.66
CA ASP A 84 14.07 -14.73 -4.54
C ASP A 84 13.70 -15.32 -5.90
N ILE A 85 13.05 -14.55 -6.77
CA ILE A 85 12.75 -14.95 -8.14
C ILE A 85 14.02 -15.31 -8.92
N LEU A 86 15.09 -14.51 -8.75
CA LEU A 86 16.38 -14.77 -9.40
C LEU A 86 17.11 -15.99 -8.81
N ARG A 87 16.97 -16.28 -7.51
CA ARG A 87 17.52 -17.48 -6.88
C ARG A 87 16.75 -18.76 -7.24
N MET A 88 15.49 -18.64 -7.65
CA MET A 88 14.67 -19.78 -8.08
C MET A 88 14.86 -20.16 -9.56
N GLN A 89 15.47 -19.28 -10.38
CA GLN A 89 15.70 -19.52 -11.82
C GLN A 89 17.09 -20.09 -12.17
N VAL A 90 17.83 -20.65 -11.20
CA VAL A 90 19.06 -21.41 -11.47
C VAL A 90 18.88 -22.90 -11.23
#